data_AF-A0A2N9AIH1-F1
#
_entry.id   AF-A0A2N9AIH1-F1
#
_cell.length_a   1.000
_cell.length_b   1.000
_cell.length_c   1.000
_cell.angle_alpha   90.00
_cell.angle_beta   90.00
_cell.angle_gamma   90.00
#
_symmetry.space_group_name_H-M   'P 1'
#
loop_
_entity.id
_entity.type
_entity.pdbx_description
1 polymer ?
#
loop_
_entity_poly.entity_id
_entity_poly.type
_entity_poly.pdbx_seq_one_letter_code
_entity_poly.pdbx_strand_id
1 'polypeptide(L)'
;MIKPAMVPIANQIDQDIHSCALQNFWNWVGTPGNTISNYGKFLAGVQRLNEMAVPSDERSAALSPADHVALLGNQAQLYIDGANTDAYRKAKLGGLAGVEPFMTQNAPTLTTGTRTNGTVNGAGQAVTYSGAQANSWGQTLNMAGLGAAATVRAGEVFSIAGVFAVNPVTKQVLPYLQQFVATAAATADGTGNAAVQIAPAIITTGAYQTVSAAPAAGAVVTWNGAASSTFQQNLMFHRNALALVCVPFEKPAGVPTDQIGTQDYKGIHVMLVPYFDGPNRVSSWRLDVLYGVAAIDPRLGTRVSG
;
A
#
# COMPACT_ATOMS: atom_id res chain seq x y z
N MET A 1 1.07 7.87 -32.62
CA MET A 1 0.86 6.41 -32.49
C MET A 1 1.65 5.82 -31.33
N ILE A 2 2.95 6.09 -31.19
CA ILE A 2 3.76 5.54 -30.07
C ILE A 2 3.40 6.17 -28.70
N LYS A 3 3.19 7.50 -28.64
CA LYS A 3 2.79 8.18 -27.40
C LYS A 3 1.56 7.57 -26.70
N PRO A 4 0.42 7.32 -27.38
CA PRO A 4 -0.72 6.68 -26.74
C PRO A 4 -0.47 5.20 -26.37
N ALA A 5 0.42 4.48 -27.07
CA ALA A 5 0.78 3.10 -26.72
C ALA A 5 1.60 3.01 -25.42
N MET A 6 2.31 4.07 -25.03
CA MET A 6 3.05 4.14 -23.75
C MET A 6 2.16 4.41 -22.54
N VAL A 7 0.98 5.01 -22.73
CA VAL A 7 0.03 5.31 -21.64
C VAL A 7 -0.39 4.05 -20.87
N PRO A 8 -0.83 2.95 -21.49
CA PRO A 8 -1.22 1.74 -20.75
C PRO A 8 -0.04 1.10 -20.00
N ILE A 9 1.19 1.15 -20.55
CA ILE A 9 2.38 0.64 -19.86
C ILE A 9 2.66 1.45 -18.59
N ALA A 10 2.64 2.78 -18.70
CA ALA A 10 2.81 3.65 -17.55
C ALA A 10 1.70 3.43 -16.50
N ASN A 11 0.47 3.21 -16.96
CA ASN A 11 -0.67 2.92 -16.10
C ASN A 11 -0.51 1.61 -15.32
N GLN A 12 0.03 0.57 -15.97
CA GLN A 12 0.29 -0.72 -15.33
C GLN A 12 1.35 -0.60 -14.23
N ILE A 13 2.46 0.10 -14.51
CA ILE A 13 3.52 0.33 -13.51
C ILE A 13 2.94 1.04 -12.28
N ASP A 14 2.11 2.06 -12.48
CA ASP A 14 1.45 2.80 -11.40
C ASP A 14 0.53 1.89 -10.56
N GLN A 15 -0.29 1.05 -11.22
CA GLN A 15 -1.14 0.08 -10.55
C GLN A 15 -0.35 -0.94 -9.72
N ASP A 16 0.79 -1.41 -10.22
CA ASP A 16 1.64 -2.37 -9.50
C ASP A 16 2.30 -1.74 -8.27
N ILE A 17 2.75 -0.48 -8.36
CA ILE A 17 3.26 0.29 -7.21
C ILE A 17 2.18 0.43 -6.15
N HIS A 18 0.99 0.83 -6.54
CA HIS A 18 -0.14 0.98 -5.64
C HIS A 18 -0.58 -0.34 -5.01
N SER A 19 -0.59 -1.43 -5.78
CA SER A 19 -0.87 -2.78 -5.28
C SER A 19 0.18 -3.25 -4.27
N CYS A 20 1.47 -3.01 -4.54
CA CYS A 20 2.56 -3.31 -3.61
C CYS A 20 2.39 -2.56 -2.29
N ALA A 21 2.05 -1.26 -2.33
CA ALA A 21 1.77 -0.48 -1.13
C ALA A 21 0.58 -1.04 -0.34
N LEU A 22 -0.50 -1.44 -1.03
CA LEU A 22 -1.66 -2.08 -0.40
C LEU A 22 -1.39 -3.46 0.18
N GLN A 23 -0.35 -4.17 -0.21
CA GLN A 23 -0.07 -5.48 0.38
C GLN A 23 0.85 -5.36 1.60
N ASN A 24 1.59 -4.26 1.72
CA ASN A 24 2.67 -4.13 2.69
C ASN A 24 2.43 -3.06 3.76
N PHE A 25 1.70 -1.98 3.49
CA PHE A 25 1.43 -0.95 4.50
C PHE A 25 0.33 -1.42 5.46
N TRP A 26 0.67 -1.73 6.71
CA TRP A 26 -0.30 -2.18 7.71
C TRP A 26 -1.03 -1.05 8.43
N ASN A 27 -0.43 0.14 8.52
CA ASN A 27 -1.09 1.27 9.16
C ASN A 27 -2.23 1.76 8.26
N TRP A 28 -3.43 1.83 8.82
CA TRP A 28 -4.62 2.37 8.17
C TRP A 28 -5.45 3.18 9.15
N VAL A 29 -5.58 4.47 8.90
CA VAL A 29 -6.40 5.38 9.69
C VAL A 29 -7.67 5.81 8.95
N GLY A 30 -8.70 6.12 9.75
CA GLY A 30 -10.02 6.53 9.27
C GLY A 30 -10.95 5.37 8.98
N THR A 31 -12.10 5.68 8.38
CA THR A 31 -13.15 4.69 8.14
C THR A 31 -13.17 4.26 6.67
N PRO A 32 -13.00 2.97 6.37
CA PRO A 32 -13.10 2.46 4.99
C PRO A 32 -14.41 2.84 4.31
N GLY A 33 -14.33 3.28 3.06
CA GLY A 33 -15.50 3.63 2.24
C GLY A 33 -16.02 5.06 2.39
N ASN A 34 -15.52 5.81 3.37
CA ASN A 34 -15.81 7.23 3.49
C ASN A 34 -14.71 8.08 2.86
N THR A 35 -15.10 9.22 2.30
CA THR A 35 -14.19 10.16 1.65
C THR A 35 -13.54 11.10 2.65
N ILE A 36 -12.30 11.52 2.36
CA ILE A 36 -11.56 12.50 3.14
C ILE A 36 -12.17 13.88 2.91
N SER A 37 -13.27 14.14 3.62
CA SER A 37 -14.13 15.32 3.45
C SER A 37 -13.59 16.59 4.10
N ASN A 38 -12.58 16.49 4.96
CA ASN A 38 -12.02 17.64 5.67
C ASN A 38 -10.54 17.47 6.01
N TYR A 39 -9.90 18.59 6.33
CA TYR A 39 -8.48 18.64 6.69
C TYR A 39 -8.12 17.78 7.91
N GLY A 40 -9.00 17.68 8.90
CA GLY A 40 -8.76 16.85 10.09
C GLY A 40 -8.61 15.36 9.77
N LYS A 41 -9.39 14.85 8.82
CA LYS A 41 -9.28 13.46 8.33
C LYS A 41 -7.97 13.21 7.58
N PHE A 42 -7.49 14.19 6.82
CA PHE A 42 -6.16 14.12 6.20
C PHE A 42 -5.04 14.12 7.25
N LEU A 43 -5.14 14.99 8.26
CA LEU A 43 -4.16 15.08 9.36
C LEU A 43 -4.07 13.80 10.20
N ALA A 44 -5.12 12.98 10.26
CA ALA A 44 -5.05 11.68 10.94
C ALA A 44 -3.96 10.77 10.32
N GLY A 45 -3.76 10.85 9.00
CA GLY A 45 -2.67 10.14 8.32
C GLY A 45 -1.29 10.65 8.74
N VAL A 46 -1.13 11.97 8.79
CA VAL A 46 0.10 12.64 9.25
C VAL A 46 0.39 12.31 10.71
N GLN A 47 -0.64 12.30 11.56
CA GLN A 47 -0.53 11.92 12.96
C GLN A 47 0.01 10.50 13.09
N ARG A 48 -0.52 9.54 12.33
CA ARG A 48 -0.04 8.14 12.38
C ARG A 48 1.41 8.00 11.91
N LEU A 49 1.81 8.72 10.87
CA LEU A 49 3.23 8.76 10.44
C LEU A 49 4.13 9.33 11.55
N ASN A 50 3.69 10.36 12.26
CA ASN A 50 4.43 10.95 13.38
C ASN A 50 4.50 10.02 14.60
N GLU A 51 3.40 9.34 14.95
CA GLU A 51 3.34 8.35 16.03
C GLU A 51 4.34 7.20 15.80
N MET A 52 4.55 6.84 14.53
CA MET A 52 5.51 5.84 14.09
C MET A 52 6.92 6.39 13.86
N ALA A 53 7.20 7.63 14.27
CA ALA A 53 8.50 8.29 14.13
C ALA A 53 9.06 8.29 12.69
N VAL A 54 8.18 8.34 11.67
CA VAL A 54 8.58 8.48 10.28
C VAL A 54 9.20 9.88 10.10
N PRO A 55 10.31 10.05 9.36
CA PRO A 55 10.86 11.36 9.05
C PRO A 55 9.82 12.27 8.38
N SER A 56 9.80 13.56 8.72
CA SER A 56 8.81 14.53 8.22
C SER A 56 9.14 15.10 6.85
N ASP A 57 10.38 14.94 6.41
CA ASP A 57 10.85 15.29 5.07
C ASP A 57 10.32 14.33 4.01
N GLU A 58 10.24 14.80 2.77
CA GLU A 58 9.94 13.99 1.57
C GLU A 58 8.74 13.01 1.68
N ARG A 59 7.70 13.41 2.42
CA ARG A 59 6.44 12.68 2.47
C ARG A 59 5.55 13.07 1.31
N SER A 60 4.94 12.07 0.68
CA SER A 60 3.97 12.25 -0.39
C SER A 60 2.67 11.53 -0.05
N ALA A 61 1.56 12.08 -0.52
CA ALA A 61 0.26 11.42 -0.47
C ALA A 61 -0.23 11.17 -1.89
N ALA A 62 -0.72 9.96 -2.16
CA ALA A 62 -1.44 9.62 -3.37
C ALA A 62 -2.93 9.51 -3.03
N LEU A 63 -3.71 10.48 -3.51
CA LEU A 63 -5.13 10.62 -3.23
C LEU A 63 -5.97 10.21 -4.44
N SER A 64 -7.11 9.60 -4.17
CA SER A 64 -8.15 9.36 -5.16
C SER A 64 -8.70 10.69 -5.69
N PRO A 65 -9.27 10.71 -6.91
CA PRO A 65 -9.84 11.94 -7.45
C PRO A 65 -10.97 12.50 -6.57
N ALA A 66 -11.78 11.62 -5.97
CA ALA A 66 -12.88 12.02 -5.09
C ALA A 66 -12.35 12.71 -3.81
N ASP A 67 -11.33 12.13 -3.18
CA ASP A 67 -10.73 12.67 -1.95
C ASP A 67 -9.93 13.94 -2.21
N HIS A 68 -9.22 14.01 -3.34
CA HIS A 68 -8.49 15.20 -3.75
C HIS A 68 -9.43 16.40 -3.97
N VAL A 69 -10.56 16.20 -4.65
CA VAL A 69 -11.57 17.25 -4.87
C VAL A 69 -12.28 17.65 -3.57
N ALA A 70 -12.59 16.69 -2.71
CA ALA A 70 -13.21 16.98 -1.42
C ALA A 70 -12.31 17.85 -0.53
N LEU A 71 -10.99 17.55 -0.48
CA LEU A 71 -10.01 18.35 0.23
C LEU A 71 -9.84 19.75 -0.37
N LEU A 72 -9.83 19.88 -1.69
CA LEU A 72 -9.79 21.18 -2.36
C LEU A 72 -11.00 22.04 -1.99
N GLY A 73 -12.20 21.46 -1.99
CA GLY A 73 -13.44 22.17 -1.63
C GLY A 73 -13.43 22.66 -0.18
N ASN A 74 -12.86 21.87 0.75
CA ASN A 74 -12.70 22.31 2.13
C ASN A 74 -11.63 23.40 2.28
N GLN A 75 -10.52 23.30 1.53
CA GLN A 75 -9.47 24.30 1.56
C GLN A 75 -9.93 25.65 0.98
N ALA A 76 -10.76 25.63 -0.08
CA ALA A 76 -11.38 26.82 -0.65
C ALA A 76 -12.13 27.69 0.37
N GLN A 77 -12.75 27.07 1.39
CA GLN A 77 -13.48 27.80 2.44
C GLN A 77 -12.57 28.52 3.44
N LEU A 78 -11.35 28.00 3.69
CA LEU A 78 -10.39 28.60 4.62
C LEU A 78 -9.58 29.75 4.02
N TYR A 79 -9.45 29.82 2.69
CA TYR A 79 -8.47 30.66 1.98
C TYR A 79 -9.00 32.01 1.45
N ILE A 80 -10.03 32.59 2.10
CA ILE A 80 -10.63 33.87 1.66
C ILE A 80 -9.73 35.11 1.88
N ASP A 81 -8.53 35.00 2.46
CA ASP A 81 -7.60 36.12 2.63
C ASP A 81 -6.29 35.99 1.82
N GLY A 82 -6.34 36.45 0.58
CA GLY A 82 -5.26 37.21 -0.09
C GLY A 82 -4.02 36.49 -0.67
N ALA A 83 -3.59 35.31 -0.19
CA ALA A 83 -2.20 34.90 -0.45
C ALA A 83 -1.92 33.86 -1.57
N ASN A 84 -2.92 33.28 -2.25
CA ASN A 84 -2.61 32.28 -3.30
C ASN A 84 -3.71 32.05 -4.37
N THR A 85 -4.19 33.13 -4.99
CA THR A 85 -5.27 33.10 -5.99
C THR A 85 -4.99 32.17 -7.18
N ASP A 86 -3.72 31.92 -7.51
CA ASP A 86 -3.34 31.04 -8.63
C ASP A 86 -3.38 29.54 -8.31
N ALA A 87 -3.12 29.14 -7.06
CA ALA A 87 -3.28 27.74 -6.62
C ALA A 87 -4.76 27.36 -6.56
N TYR A 88 -5.59 28.30 -6.11
CA TYR A 88 -7.06 28.21 -6.16
C TYR A 88 -7.57 28.09 -7.60
N ARG A 89 -7.09 28.96 -8.51
CA ARG A 89 -7.47 28.92 -9.94
C ARG A 89 -7.01 27.66 -10.67
N LYS A 90 -5.87 27.09 -10.29
CA LYS A 90 -5.32 25.85 -10.89
C LYS A 90 -5.75 24.58 -10.17
N ALA A 91 -6.59 24.67 -9.12
CA ALA A 91 -7.07 23.56 -8.31
C ALA A 91 -5.95 22.62 -7.85
N LYS A 92 -4.80 23.18 -7.47
CA LYS A 92 -3.65 22.40 -6.96
C LYS A 92 -3.60 22.51 -5.45
N LEU A 93 -3.60 21.36 -4.77
CA LEU A 93 -3.26 21.29 -3.37
C LEU A 93 -1.76 21.58 -3.21
N GLY A 94 -1.41 22.57 -2.40
CA GLY A 94 -0.02 22.77 -1.96
C GLY A 94 0.39 21.70 -0.93
N GLY A 95 1.65 21.73 -0.49
CA GLY A 95 2.08 20.88 0.63
C GLY A 95 1.20 21.11 1.87
N LEU A 96 0.60 20.03 2.39
CA LEU A 96 -0.30 20.04 3.54
C LEU A 96 0.38 19.34 4.71
N ALA A 97 0.65 20.07 5.79
CA ALA A 97 1.25 19.53 7.03
C ALA A 97 2.53 18.69 6.82
N GLY A 98 3.43 19.12 5.93
CA GLY A 98 4.67 18.42 5.63
C GLY A 98 4.51 17.20 4.71
N VAL A 99 3.35 17.02 4.09
CA VAL A 99 3.10 15.99 3.06
C VAL A 99 2.70 16.67 1.77
N GLU A 100 3.25 16.21 0.64
CA GLU A 100 2.91 16.73 -0.67
C GLU A 100 1.78 15.86 -1.30
N PRO A 101 0.53 16.38 -1.40
CA PRO A 101 -0.58 15.60 -1.94
C PRO A 101 -0.58 15.62 -3.47
N PHE A 102 -0.62 14.42 -4.05
CA PHE A 102 -0.79 14.17 -5.48
C PHE A 102 -2.12 13.46 -5.72
N MET A 103 -2.76 13.79 -6.83
CA MET A 103 -3.93 13.05 -7.30
C MET A 103 -3.47 11.90 -8.22
N THR A 104 -3.94 10.69 -7.95
CA THR A 104 -3.79 9.54 -8.86
C THR A 104 -5.17 9.08 -9.34
N GLN A 105 -5.28 8.80 -10.63
CA GLN A 105 -6.48 8.18 -11.20
C GLN A 105 -6.49 6.66 -10.99
N ASN A 106 -5.33 6.07 -10.69
CA ASN A 106 -5.17 4.64 -10.40
C ASN A 106 -5.16 4.36 -8.89
N ALA A 107 -5.86 5.19 -8.11
CA ALA A 107 -5.98 4.99 -6.68
C ALA A 107 -6.38 3.55 -6.38
N PRO A 108 -5.60 2.81 -5.58
CA PRO A 108 -5.80 1.39 -5.47
C PRO A 108 -7.09 1.09 -4.74
N THR A 109 -7.77 0.05 -5.22
CA THR A 109 -9.04 -0.39 -4.69
C THR A 109 -8.83 -1.73 -4.00
N LEU A 110 -9.16 -1.79 -2.70
CA LEU A 110 -9.14 -3.03 -1.93
C LEU A 110 -10.54 -3.63 -1.91
N THR A 111 -10.68 -4.84 -2.45
CA THR A 111 -11.87 -5.68 -2.24
C THR A 111 -11.57 -6.66 -1.12
N THR A 112 -12.36 -6.64 -0.06
CA THR A 112 -12.24 -7.57 1.06
C THR A 112 -12.82 -8.94 0.70
N GLY A 113 -12.31 -9.99 1.34
CA GLY A 113 -12.83 -11.34 1.24
C GLY A 113 -14.11 -11.53 2.05
N THR A 114 -14.57 -12.78 2.14
CA THR A 114 -15.86 -13.17 2.73
C THR A 114 -15.81 -13.45 4.23
N ARG A 115 -14.65 -13.27 4.86
CA ARG A 115 -14.38 -13.61 6.26
C ARG A 115 -15.11 -12.75 7.29
N THR A 116 -15.48 -13.38 8.40
CA THR A 116 -15.99 -12.71 9.60
C THR A 116 -14.86 -12.24 10.51
N ASN A 117 -15.20 -11.50 11.57
CA ASN A 117 -14.27 -11.34 12.68
C ASN A 117 -14.03 -12.72 13.31
N GLY A 118 -12.78 -12.99 13.68
CA GLY A 118 -12.34 -14.28 14.20
C GLY A 118 -11.59 -14.12 15.51
N THR A 119 -10.83 -15.14 15.88
CA THR A 119 -9.97 -15.14 17.05
C THR A 119 -8.59 -15.73 16.73
N VAL A 120 -7.62 -15.44 17.58
CA VAL A 120 -6.31 -16.10 17.51
C VAL A 120 -6.44 -17.55 17.96
N ASN A 121 -6.01 -18.48 17.10
CA ASN A 121 -6.11 -19.92 17.31
C ASN A 121 -4.91 -20.45 18.10
N GLY A 122 -5.01 -20.42 19.43
CA GLY A 122 -3.94 -20.84 20.36
C GLY A 122 -3.09 -19.68 20.89
N ALA A 123 -2.47 -19.88 22.05
CA ALA A 123 -1.60 -18.89 22.69
C ALA A 123 -0.19 -18.89 22.08
N GLY A 124 0.60 -17.85 22.39
CA GLY A 124 2.05 -17.87 22.15
C GLY A 124 2.47 -17.67 20.69
N GLN A 125 1.63 -17.05 19.86
CA GLN A 125 1.93 -16.77 18.45
C GLN A 125 2.83 -15.54 18.23
N ALA A 126 3.77 -15.31 19.15
CA ALA A 126 4.84 -14.34 18.99
C ALA A 126 6.08 -15.04 18.41
N VAL A 127 6.83 -14.33 17.57
CA VAL A 127 8.06 -14.84 16.95
C VAL A 127 9.28 -14.07 17.44
N THR A 128 10.44 -14.70 17.30
CA THR A 128 11.73 -14.00 17.48
C THR A 128 12.04 -13.14 16.26
N TYR A 129 12.96 -12.19 16.42
CA TYR A 129 13.46 -11.37 15.31
C TYR A 129 13.98 -12.21 14.14
N SER A 130 14.76 -13.25 14.43
CA SER A 130 15.27 -14.17 13.40
C SER A 130 14.13 -14.93 12.70
N GLY A 131 13.09 -15.32 13.43
CA GLY A 131 11.89 -15.92 12.85
C GLY A 131 11.14 -14.97 11.91
N ALA A 132 11.05 -13.69 12.26
CA ALA A 132 10.46 -12.67 11.39
C ALA A 132 11.31 -12.46 10.12
N GLN A 133 12.64 -12.35 10.26
CA GLN A 133 13.54 -12.17 9.13
C GLN A 133 13.48 -13.34 8.14
N ALA A 134 13.43 -14.58 8.65
CA ALA A 134 13.30 -15.78 7.82
C ALA A 134 11.99 -15.81 7.00
N ASN A 135 10.95 -15.10 7.45
CA ASN A 135 9.65 -15.01 6.80
C ASN A 135 9.43 -13.64 6.13
N SER A 136 10.48 -13.05 5.55
CA SER A 136 10.41 -11.76 4.85
C SER A 136 9.81 -10.63 5.69
N TRP A 137 10.22 -10.57 6.97
CA TRP A 137 9.74 -9.60 7.98
C TRP A 137 8.27 -9.76 8.39
N GLY A 138 7.65 -10.90 8.05
CA GLY A 138 6.31 -11.28 8.46
C GLY A 138 6.29 -12.50 9.39
N GLN A 139 5.10 -13.03 9.62
CA GLN A 139 4.88 -14.31 10.29
C GLN A 139 3.58 -14.96 9.81
N THR A 140 3.46 -16.27 10.03
CA THR A 140 2.17 -16.95 9.91
C THR A 140 1.40 -16.84 11.23
N LEU A 141 0.19 -16.29 11.17
CA LEU A 141 -0.74 -16.23 12.29
C LEU A 141 -1.87 -17.23 12.07
N ASN A 142 -2.06 -18.15 13.00
CA ASN A 142 -3.19 -19.08 12.99
C ASN A 142 -4.40 -18.41 13.62
N MET A 143 -5.50 -18.40 12.86
CA MET A 143 -6.76 -17.77 13.23
C MET A 143 -7.88 -18.81 13.19
N ALA A 144 -8.92 -18.58 13.97
CA ALA A 144 -10.14 -19.39 14.03
C ALA A 144 -11.37 -18.50 13.91
N GLY A 145 -12.53 -19.11 13.63
CA GLY A 145 -13.80 -18.40 13.61
C GLY A 145 -13.96 -17.39 12.47
N LEU A 146 -13.22 -17.54 11.36
CA LEU A 146 -13.33 -16.67 10.18
C LEU A 146 -14.56 -16.99 9.31
N GLY A 147 -15.27 -18.08 9.61
CA GLY A 147 -16.34 -18.65 8.79
C GLY A 147 -15.83 -19.77 7.88
N ALA A 148 -16.64 -20.82 7.68
CA ALA A 148 -16.27 -21.98 6.87
C ALA A 148 -16.04 -21.57 5.40
N ALA A 149 -14.91 -22.00 4.81
CA ALA A 149 -14.49 -21.63 3.45
C ALA A 149 -14.41 -20.11 3.20
N ALA A 150 -14.36 -19.30 4.25
CA ALA A 150 -14.30 -17.87 4.11
C ALA A 150 -12.90 -17.42 3.66
N THR A 151 -12.84 -16.34 2.89
CA THR A 151 -11.61 -15.87 2.27
C THR A 151 -11.10 -14.61 2.95
N VAL A 152 -9.78 -14.54 3.12
CA VAL A 152 -9.01 -13.34 3.44
C VAL A 152 -8.22 -12.99 2.19
N ARG A 153 -8.30 -11.75 1.73
CA ARG A 153 -7.53 -11.26 0.58
C ARG A 153 -6.25 -10.56 1.04
N ALA A 154 -5.23 -10.59 0.18
CA ALA A 154 -4.01 -9.84 0.41
C ALA A 154 -4.32 -8.33 0.51
N GLY A 155 -3.66 -7.66 1.42
CA GLY A 155 -3.84 -6.24 1.71
C GLY A 155 -4.94 -5.92 2.70
N GLU A 156 -5.72 -6.88 3.20
CA GLU A 156 -6.65 -6.63 4.30
C GLU A 156 -5.91 -6.31 5.60
N VAL A 157 -6.37 -5.28 6.31
CA VAL A 157 -5.78 -4.85 7.59
C VAL A 157 -6.68 -5.27 8.75
N PHE A 158 -6.09 -5.66 9.87
CA PHE A 158 -6.80 -5.97 11.10
C PHE A 158 -6.01 -5.62 12.35
N SER A 159 -6.68 -5.70 13.49
CA SER A 159 -6.11 -5.52 14.82
C SER A 159 -6.47 -6.70 15.71
N ILE A 160 -5.66 -6.95 16.74
CA ILE A 160 -5.88 -8.02 17.71
C ILE A 160 -6.10 -7.39 19.09
N ALA A 161 -7.15 -7.83 19.78
CA ALA A 161 -7.46 -7.34 21.12
C ALA A 161 -6.29 -7.57 22.10
N GLY A 162 -5.93 -6.52 22.85
CA GLY A 162 -4.84 -6.56 23.83
C GLY A 162 -3.43 -6.45 23.27
N VAL A 163 -3.26 -6.33 21.95
CA VAL A 163 -1.97 -6.16 21.28
C VAL A 163 -1.82 -4.71 20.84
N PHE A 164 -1.08 -3.91 21.62
CA PHE A 164 -0.87 -2.49 21.36
C PHE A 164 0.38 -2.25 20.53
N ALA A 165 0.35 -1.18 19.73
CA ALA A 165 1.51 -0.70 19.00
C ALA A 165 2.56 -0.16 19.99
N VAL A 166 3.84 -0.23 19.61
CA VAL A 166 4.93 0.40 20.36
C VAL A 166 5.64 1.42 19.49
N ASN A 167 6.15 2.48 20.12
CA ASN A 167 7.00 3.42 19.43
C ASN A 167 8.28 2.71 18.97
N PRO A 168 8.68 2.83 17.69
CA PRO A 168 9.79 2.05 17.14
C PRO A 168 11.15 2.41 17.75
N VAL A 169 11.31 3.61 18.33
CA VAL A 169 12.56 4.06 18.95
C VAL A 169 12.53 3.82 20.46
N THR A 170 11.52 4.36 21.16
CA THR A 170 11.48 4.36 22.64
C THR A 170 10.88 3.10 23.24
N LYS A 171 10.20 2.28 22.42
CA LYS A 171 9.46 1.07 22.85
C LYS A 171 8.32 1.33 23.84
N GLN A 172 7.95 2.59 24.02
CA GLN A 172 6.77 2.95 24.81
C GLN A 172 5.51 2.46 24.10
N VAL A 173 4.57 1.92 24.88
CA VAL A 173 3.29 1.46 24.36
C VAL A 173 2.46 2.67 23.93
N LEU A 174 1.93 2.62 22.71
CA LEU A 174 1.06 3.63 22.15
C LEU A 174 -0.41 3.32 22.52
N PRO A 175 -1.30 4.34 22.58
CA PRO A 175 -2.67 4.17 23.09
C PRO A 175 -3.63 3.47 22.10
N TYR A 176 -3.12 2.82 21.06
CA TYR A 176 -3.91 2.16 20.02
C TYR A 176 -3.40 0.74 19.73
N LEU A 177 -4.31 -0.11 19.26
CA LEU A 177 -4.00 -1.48 18.87
C LEU A 177 -3.08 -1.52 17.65
N GLN A 178 -2.10 -2.41 17.66
CA GLN A 178 -1.25 -2.63 16.49
C GLN A 178 -2.11 -3.13 15.33
N GLN A 179 -1.88 -2.56 14.16
CA GLN A 179 -2.48 -3.01 12.92
C GLN A 179 -1.53 -3.95 12.18
N PHE A 180 -2.12 -4.95 11.54
CA PHE A 180 -1.46 -5.98 10.76
C PHE A 180 -2.11 -6.04 9.39
N VAL A 181 -1.32 -6.27 8.34
CA VAL A 181 -1.81 -6.54 6.99
C VAL A 181 -1.63 -8.03 6.66
N ALA A 182 -2.63 -8.63 6.01
CA ALA A 182 -2.49 -9.94 5.39
C ALA A 182 -1.66 -9.79 4.10
N THR A 183 -0.45 -10.34 4.05
CA THR A 183 0.45 -10.18 2.89
C THR A 183 0.11 -11.12 1.74
N ALA A 184 -0.65 -12.18 2.01
CA ALA A 184 -1.12 -13.14 1.02
C ALA A 184 -2.60 -13.49 1.25
N ALA A 185 -3.27 -13.94 0.19
CA ALA A 185 -4.62 -14.47 0.32
C ALA A 185 -4.61 -15.79 1.10
N ALA A 186 -5.62 -15.99 1.94
CA ALA A 186 -5.82 -17.22 2.70
C ALA A 186 -7.30 -17.63 2.62
N THR A 187 -7.57 -18.92 2.67
CA THR A 187 -8.93 -19.47 2.74
C THR A 187 -9.04 -20.31 3.99
N ALA A 188 -10.07 -20.06 4.78
CA ALA A 188 -10.36 -20.83 5.97
C ALA A 188 -10.85 -22.23 5.61
N ASP A 189 -10.53 -23.20 6.44
CA ASP A 189 -11.00 -24.58 6.29
C ASP A 189 -12.51 -24.71 6.58
N GLY A 190 -13.04 -25.93 6.51
CA GLY A 190 -14.46 -26.21 6.78
C GLY A 190 -14.89 -25.89 8.22
N THR A 191 -13.94 -25.69 9.14
CA THR A 191 -14.19 -25.29 10.53
C THR A 191 -13.96 -23.80 10.79
N GLY A 192 -13.54 -23.05 9.76
CA GLY A 192 -13.27 -21.62 9.86
C GLY A 192 -11.89 -21.25 10.39
N ASN A 193 -10.92 -22.18 10.35
CA ASN A 193 -9.53 -21.92 10.72
C ASN A 193 -8.69 -21.59 9.50
N ALA A 194 -7.76 -20.64 9.63
CA ALA A 194 -6.82 -20.29 8.57
C ALA A 194 -5.44 -19.94 9.12
N ALA A 195 -4.40 -20.28 8.36
CA ALA A 195 -3.05 -19.78 8.57
C ALA A 195 -2.84 -18.57 7.65
N VAL A 196 -2.76 -17.37 8.22
CA VAL A 196 -2.68 -16.10 7.48
C VAL A 196 -1.26 -15.56 7.57
N GLN A 197 -0.64 -15.22 6.44
CA GLN A 197 0.66 -14.52 6.42
C GLN A 197 0.43 -13.04 6.73
N ILE A 198 1.14 -12.52 7.73
CA ILE A 198 0.91 -11.17 8.24
C ILE A 198 2.19 -10.37 8.37
N ALA A 199 2.07 -9.05 8.24
CA ALA A 199 3.10 -8.07 8.58
C ALA A 199 2.49 -6.91 9.39
N PRO A 200 3.21 -6.33 10.37
CA PRO A 200 4.52 -6.76 10.87
C PRO A 200 4.41 -8.05 11.70
N ALA A 201 5.53 -8.76 11.89
CA ALA A 201 5.57 -9.89 12.81
C ALA A 201 5.30 -9.45 14.27
N ILE A 202 4.75 -10.35 15.09
CA ILE A 202 4.48 -10.10 16.52
C ILE A 202 5.77 -10.39 17.30
N ILE A 203 6.54 -9.34 17.59
CA ILE A 203 7.77 -9.39 18.37
C ILE A 203 7.54 -8.58 19.65
N THR A 204 7.67 -9.21 20.80
CA THR A 204 7.26 -8.65 22.10
C THR A 204 8.42 -8.10 22.93
N THR A 205 9.67 -8.36 22.54
CA THR A 205 10.85 -7.99 23.32
C THR A 205 12.02 -7.57 22.43
N GLY A 206 12.98 -6.87 23.02
CA GLY A 206 14.24 -6.47 22.39
C GLY A 206 14.14 -5.21 21.52
N ALA A 207 15.27 -4.86 20.89
CA ALA A 207 15.38 -3.64 20.07
C ALA A 207 14.43 -3.62 18.85
N TYR A 208 13.92 -4.78 18.45
CA TYR A 208 13.01 -4.94 17.31
C TYR A 208 11.57 -5.26 17.73
N GLN A 209 11.21 -4.98 18.99
CA GLN A 209 9.84 -5.10 19.46
C GLN A 209 8.89 -4.28 18.56
N THR A 210 7.82 -4.92 18.10
CA THR A 210 6.76 -4.38 17.24
C THR A 210 5.44 -4.23 17.98
N VAL A 211 5.23 -4.99 19.07
CA VAL A 211 3.98 -5.00 19.84
C VAL A 211 4.23 -5.04 21.35
N SER A 212 3.24 -4.62 22.13
CA SER A 212 3.31 -4.61 23.60
C SER A 212 3.30 -6.00 24.23
N ALA A 213 2.58 -6.96 23.63
CA ALA A 213 2.34 -8.29 24.19
C ALA A 213 2.03 -9.31 23.10
N ALA A 214 2.22 -10.59 23.41
CA ALA A 214 1.77 -11.69 22.55
C ALA A 214 0.24 -11.81 22.65
N PRO A 215 -0.46 -12.16 21.57
CA PRO A 215 -1.90 -12.36 21.62
C PRO A 215 -2.25 -13.57 22.51
N ALA A 216 -3.29 -13.40 23.33
CA ALA A 216 -3.85 -14.50 24.10
C ALA A 216 -4.57 -15.49 23.17
N ALA A 217 -4.69 -16.75 23.61
CA ALA A 217 -5.58 -17.69 22.93
C ALA A 217 -7.02 -17.14 22.94
N GLY A 218 -7.68 -17.17 21.79
CA GLY A 218 -9.04 -16.63 21.67
C GLY A 218 -9.12 -15.10 21.63
N ALA A 219 -8.00 -14.38 21.58
CA ALA A 219 -8.01 -12.92 21.42
C ALA A 219 -8.77 -12.53 20.14
N VAL A 220 -9.69 -11.59 20.25
CA VAL A 220 -10.56 -11.17 19.13
C VAL A 220 -9.73 -10.50 18.06
N VAL A 221 -9.97 -10.90 16.81
CA VAL A 221 -9.40 -10.28 15.62
C VAL A 221 -10.48 -9.46 14.94
N THR A 222 -10.27 -8.15 14.90
CA THR A 222 -11.18 -7.19 14.31
C THR A 222 -10.53 -6.60 13.08
N TRP A 223 -11.20 -6.73 11.94
CA TRP A 223 -10.65 -6.26 10.69
C TRP A 223 -11.17 -4.87 10.30
N ASN A 224 -10.31 -4.14 9.59
CA ASN A 224 -10.63 -2.83 9.05
C ASN A 224 -11.40 -3.01 7.74
N GLY A 225 -12.72 -2.81 7.81
CA GLY A 225 -13.64 -2.95 6.68
C GLY A 225 -14.55 -4.18 6.80
N ALA A 226 -15.75 -4.04 6.26
CA ALA A 226 -16.72 -5.13 6.23
C ALA A 226 -16.29 -6.25 5.25
N ALA A 227 -16.88 -7.42 5.38
CA ALA A 227 -16.70 -8.51 4.41
C ALA A 227 -17.30 -8.13 3.05
N SER A 228 -16.76 -8.72 1.98
CA SER A 228 -17.29 -8.61 0.60
C SER A 228 -17.55 -7.17 0.12
N SER A 229 -16.73 -6.23 0.56
CA SER A 229 -16.90 -4.81 0.23
C SER A 229 -15.63 -4.24 -0.39
N THR A 230 -15.82 -3.18 -1.17
CA THR A 230 -14.78 -2.62 -2.03
C THR A 230 -14.59 -1.16 -1.67
N PHE A 231 -13.35 -0.77 -1.38
CA PHE A 231 -13.02 0.58 -0.92
C PHE A 231 -11.78 1.10 -1.65
N GLN A 232 -11.83 2.37 -2.09
CA GLN A 232 -10.63 3.06 -2.54
C GLN A 232 -9.74 3.42 -1.35
N GLN A 233 -8.43 3.33 -1.57
CA GLN A 233 -7.42 3.54 -0.54
C GLN A 233 -6.49 4.68 -0.95
N ASN A 234 -6.42 5.71 -0.11
CA ASN A 234 -5.38 6.72 -0.26
C ASN A 234 -4.13 6.28 0.48
N LEU A 235 -2.98 6.68 -0.04
CA LEU A 235 -1.68 6.32 0.52
C LEU A 235 -0.96 7.59 0.97
N MET A 236 -0.27 7.52 2.10
CA MET A 236 0.68 8.52 2.56
C MET A 236 1.97 7.80 2.93
N PHE A 237 3.11 8.24 2.38
CA PHE A 237 4.38 7.54 2.57
C PHE A 237 5.57 8.47 2.42
N HIS A 238 6.68 8.07 3.05
CA HIS A 238 7.99 8.68 2.81
C HIS A 238 8.61 8.14 1.51
N ARG A 239 9.46 8.93 0.82
CA ARG A 239 10.16 8.51 -0.42
C ARG A 239 10.77 7.10 -0.33
N ASN A 240 11.39 6.76 0.80
CA ASN A 240 12.10 5.50 1.02
C ASN A 240 11.20 4.29 1.32
N ALA A 241 9.87 4.44 1.35
CA ALA A 241 8.95 3.34 1.66
C ALA A 241 8.87 2.31 0.52
N LEU A 242 8.86 2.79 -0.74
CA LEU A 242 8.68 1.99 -1.95
C LEU A 242 9.85 2.24 -2.90
N ALA A 243 10.27 1.19 -3.60
CA ALA A 243 11.26 1.30 -4.67
C ALA A 243 10.69 0.73 -5.97
N LEU A 244 10.86 1.50 -7.05
CA LEU A 244 10.71 1.05 -8.42
C LEU A 244 12.12 0.90 -9.00
N VAL A 245 12.43 -0.29 -9.52
CA VAL A 245 13.70 -0.56 -10.20
C VAL A 245 13.39 -0.94 -11.64
N CYS A 246 13.99 -0.23 -12.60
CA CYS A 246 13.89 -0.54 -14.01
C CYS A 246 15.26 -1.03 -14.52
N VAL A 247 15.27 -2.10 -15.32
CA VAL A 247 16.49 -2.67 -15.87
C VAL A 247 16.41 -2.68 -17.41
N PRO A 248 17.46 -2.28 -18.14
CA PRO A 248 17.49 -2.43 -19.59
C PRO A 248 17.42 -3.90 -20.01
N PHE A 249 16.63 -4.22 -21.02
CA PHE A 249 16.62 -5.55 -21.62
C PHE A 249 17.86 -5.80 -22.47
N GLU A 250 18.28 -7.06 -22.55
CA GLU A 250 19.17 -7.50 -23.61
C GLU A 250 18.45 -7.43 -24.97
N LYS A 251 19.17 -7.01 -26.01
CA LYS A 251 18.61 -6.96 -27.36
C LYS A 251 18.42 -8.38 -27.89
N PRO A 252 17.21 -8.75 -28.36
CA PRO A 252 16.97 -10.10 -28.87
C PRO A 252 17.82 -10.38 -30.12
N ALA A 253 18.48 -11.54 -30.16
CA ALA A 253 19.35 -11.95 -31.27
C ALA A 253 18.63 -12.14 -32.62
N GLY A 254 17.30 -12.30 -32.60
CA GLY A 254 16.48 -12.56 -33.80
C GLY A 254 16.10 -11.32 -34.62
N VAL A 255 16.43 -10.11 -34.14
CA VAL A 255 16.16 -8.86 -34.86
C VAL A 255 17.47 -8.09 -35.01
N PRO A 256 17.81 -7.58 -36.20
CA PRO A 256 18.99 -6.74 -36.39
C PRO A 256 19.03 -5.58 -35.38
N THR A 257 20.16 -5.42 -34.70
CA THR A 257 20.29 -4.50 -33.55
C THR A 257 20.14 -3.02 -33.91
N ASP A 258 20.29 -2.70 -35.19
CA ASP A 258 20.07 -1.37 -35.80
C ASP A 258 18.58 -1.04 -35.97
N GLN A 259 17.71 -2.04 -35.98
CA GLN A 259 16.25 -1.88 -36.07
C GLN A 259 15.59 -1.79 -34.68
N ILE A 260 16.32 -2.11 -33.61
CA ILE A 260 15.82 -2.04 -32.23
C ILE A 260 16.08 -0.63 -31.68
N GLY A 261 15.01 0.05 -31.29
CA GLY A 261 15.07 1.34 -30.62
C GLY A 261 15.08 1.17 -29.10
N THR A 262 15.89 1.96 -28.38
CA THR A 262 15.85 2.03 -26.91
C THR A 262 15.78 3.49 -26.48
N GLN A 263 14.98 3.78 -25.45
CA GLN A 263 14.83 5.12 -24.93
C GLN A 263 14.70 5.11 -23.42
N ASP A 264 15.49 5.94 -22.75
CA ASP A 264 15.36 6.23 -21.33
C ASP A 264 14.53 7.50 -21.11
N TYR A 265 13.58 7.44 -20.19
CA TYR A 265 12.82 8.60 -19.75
C TYR A 265 12.50 8.51 -18.26
N LYS A 266 12.99 9.48 -17.47
CA LYS A 266 12.75 9.58 -16.02
C LYS A 266 13.06 8.28 -15.25
N GLY A 267 14.12 7.57 -15.64
CA GLY A 267 14.53 6.32 -14.99
C GLY A 267 13.74 5.08 -15.42
N ILE A 268 12.86 5.20 -16.42
CA ILE A 268 12.20 4.06 -17.08
C ILE A 268 12.88 3.84 -18.43
N HIS A 269 13.42 2.64 -18.62
CA HIS A 269 14.00 2.21 -19.89
C HIS A 269 12.92 1.49 -20.71
N VAL A 270 12.73 1.91 -21.96
CA VAL A 270 11.80 1.29 -22.90
C VAL A 270 12.57 0.76 -24.11
N MET A 271 12.30 -0.48 -24.50
CA MET A 271 12.79 -1.08 -25.74
C MET A 271 11.65 -1.19 -26.75
N LEU A 272 11.93 -0.86 -28.01
CA LEU A 272 11.06 -1.01 -29.15
C LEU A 272 11.66 -2.06 -30.09
N VAL A 273 10.90 -3.12 -30.36
CA VAL A 273 11.29 -4.20 -31.28
C VAL A 273 10.29 -4.25 -32.45
N PRO A 274 10.72 -3.99 -33.69
CA PRO A 274 9.89 -4.24 -34.86
C PRO A 274 9.88 -5.73 -35.21
N TYR A 275 8.73 -6.21 -35.69
CA TYR A 275 8.56 -7.57 -36.19
C TYR A 275 7.76 -7.55 -37.49
N PHE A 276 8.14 -8.39 -38.45
CA PHE A 276 7.44 -8.54 -39.71
C PHE A 276 7.00 -9.99 -39.91
N ASP A 277 5.69 -10.19 -40.06
CA ASP A 277 5.10 -11.47 -40.42
C ASP A 277 5.14 -11.64 -41.95
N GLY A 278 6.07 -12.46 -42.43
CA GLY A 278 6.29 -12.72 -43.85
C GLY A 278 5.05 -13.26 -44.59
N PRO A 279 4.44 -14.36 -44.10
CA PRO A 279 3.22 -14.94 -44.69
C PRO A 279 2.02 -13.98 -44.77
N ASN A 280 1.69 -13.27 -43.69
CA ASN A 280 0.53 -12.37 -43.66
C ASN A 280 0.84 -10.93 -44.12
N ARG A 281 2.13 -10.63 -44.38
CA ARG A 281 2.63 -9.30 -44.74
C ARG A 281 2.24 -8.21 -43.73
N VAL A 282 2.29 -8.53 -42.44
CA VAL A 282 1.92 -7.60 -41.36
C VAL A 282 3.18 -7.12 -40.63
N SER A 283 3.34 -5.80 -40.55
CA SER A 283 4.36 -5.17 -39.70
C SER A 283 3.78 -4.86 -38.32
N SER A 284 4.45 -5.33 -37.28
CA SER A 284 4.08 -5.11 -35.88
C SER A 284 5.24 -4.51 -35.10
N TRP A 285 4.90 -3.78 -34.04
CA TRP A 285 5.84 -3.05 -33.21
C TRP A 285 5.54 -3.41 -31.77
N ARG A 286 6.55 -3.88 -31.03
CA ARG A 286 6.43 -4.26 -29.63
C ARG A 286 7.23 -3.29 -28.76
N LEU A 287 6.64 -2.86 -27.66
CA LEU A 287 7.27 -2.01 -26.65
C LEU A 287 7.36 -2.80 -25.35
N ASP A 288 8.56 -2.92 -24.79
CA ASP A 288 8.84 -3.67 -23.58
C ASP A 288 9.51 -2.80 -22.53
N VAL A 289 9.11 -2.99 -21.27
CA VAL A 289 9.71 -2.36 -20.07
C VAL A 289 9.91 -3.45 -19.02
N LEU A 290 11.13 -3.57 -18.49
CA LEU A 290 11.43 -4.46 -17.37
C LEU A 290 11.49 -3.64 -16.09
N TYR A 291 10.60 -3.93 -15.16
CA TYR A 291 10.57 -3.28 -13.87
C TYR A 291 10.25 -4.26 -12.74
N GLY A 292 10.69 -3.89 -11.54
CA GLY A 292 10.33 -4.53 -10.29
C GLY A 292 9.90 -3.48 -9.27
N VAL A 293 8.91 -3.84 -8.46
CA VAL A 293 8.40 -2.99 -7.37
C VAL A 293 8.57 -3.74 -6.06
N ALA A 294 9.11 -3.07 -5.05
CA ALA A 294 9.21 -3.61 -3.70
C ALA A 294 8.93 -2.54 -2.63
N ALA A 295 8.31 -2.96 -1.53
CA ALA A 295 8.23 -2.16 -0.32
C ALA A 295 9.50 -2.37 0.52
N ILE A 296 10.42 -1.40 0.48
CA ILE A 296 11.72 -1.49 1.15
C ILE A 296 11.57 -1.35 2.66
N ASP A 297 10.79 -0.37 3.10
CA ASP A 297 10.43 -0.19 4.50
C ASP A 297 8.93 0.12 4.61
N PRO A 298 8.08 -0.92 4.79
CA PRO A 298 6.65 -0.71 4.86
C PRO A 298 6.19 0.06 6.10
N ARG A 299 7.07 0.27 7.11
CA ARG A 299 6.77 1.07 8.31
C ARG A 299 6.59 2.55 7.98
N LEU A 300 7.20 3.01 6.89
CA LEU A 300 7.20 4.41 6.47
C LEU A 300 5.97 4.80 5.64
N GLY A 301 4.99 3.90 5.53
CA GLY A 301 3.74 4.10 4.82
C GLY A 301 2.52 3.99 5.72
N THR A 302 1.45 4.67 5.35
CA THR A 302 0.15 4.60 6.01
C THR A 302 -0.95 4.78 4.97
N ARG A 303 -2.03 4.02 5.11
CA ARG A 303 -3.25 4.19 4.34
C ARG A 303 -4.19 5.13 5.05
N VAL A 304 -4.92 5.92 4.29
CA VAL A 304 -5.84 6.91 4.82
C VAL A 304 -7.18 6.80 4.11
N SER A 305 -8.22 6.68 4.91
CA SER A 305 -9.62 6.85 4.49
C SER A 305 -10.27 7.91 5.39
N GLY A 306 -11.41 8.45 4.98
CA GLY A 306 -12.02 9.58 5.69
C GLY A 306 -13.22 9.21 6.53
#